data_AF-A0A9D8R5A4-F1
#
_entry.id   AF-A0A9D8R5A4-F1
#
_cell.length_a   1.000
_cell.length_b   1.000
_cell.length_c   1.000
_cell.angle_alpha   90.00
_cell.angle_beta   90.00
_cell.angle_gamma   90.00
#
_symmetry.space_group_name_H-M   'P 1'
#
loop_
_entity.id
_entity.type
_entity.pdbx_description
1 polymer ?
#
loop_
_entity_poly.entity_id
_entity_poly.type
_entity_poly.pdbx_seq_one_letter_code
_entity_poly.pdbx_strand_id
1 'polypeptide(L)'
;MDKSQEILYATETNKIINTIGKMGLDDAQQKHAEHLVKDFRNAFKSKDVRRMTFPDEELTPQVAVRMWHSDGFCRASSIAFCTLMGGEENGWRLMAIPDMFAPYGPHYYILHTPSNTILDLTADQFTHYSSLQDIPYKCGKPAFDKVVEHDSPANFAATLGINLVKESKKQKTLYMKNAKTGTGR
;
A
#
# COMPACT_ATOMS: atom_id res chain seq x y z
N MET A 1 -4.36 -16.61 12.05
CA MET A 1 -4.94 -15.36 12.59
C MET A 1 -6.14 -15.77 13.41
N ASP A 2 -6.40 -15.16 14.55
CA ASP A 2 -7.62 -15.50 15.31
C ASP A 2 -8.86 -14.79 14.71
N LYS A 3 -10.06 -15.20 15.12
CA LYS A 3 -11.33 -14.69 14.57
C LYS A 3 -11.53 -13.20 14.81
N SER A 4 -11.02 -12.65 15.92
CA SER A 4 -11.13 -11.22 16.22
C SER A 4 -10.24 -10.38 15.32
N GLN A 5 -9.03 -10.87 15.04
CA GLN A 5 -8.11 -10.28 14.09
C GLN A 5 -8.63 -10.36 12.65
N GLU A 6 -9.27 -11.47 12.26
CA GLU A 6 -9.91 -11.61 10.94
C GLU A 6 -11.02 -10.57 10.71
N ILE A 7 -11.85 -10.32 11.73
CA ILE A 7 -12.94 -9.33 11.66
C ILE A 7 -12.36 -7.91 11.55
N LEU A 8 -11.37 -7.57 12.38
CA LEU A 8 -10.70 -6.28 12.30
C LEU A 8 -10.07 -6.09 10.92
N TYR A 9 -9.37 -7.12 10.43
CA TYR A 9 -8.72 -7.11 9.13
C TYR A 9 -9.70 -6.81 7.97
N ALA A 10 -10.85 -7.49 7.97
CA ALA A 10 -11.89 -7.29 6.96
C ALA A 10 -12.54 -5.90 7.08
N THR A 11 -12.76 -5.44 8.31
CA THR A 11 -13.31 -4.10 8.59
C THR A 11 -12.40 -3.01 8.03
N GLU A 12 -11.10 -3.08 8.29
CA GLU A 12 -10.11 -2.10 7.82
C GLU A 12 -9.93 -2.18 6.30
N THR A 13 -9.93 -3.38 5.72
CA THR A 13 -9.91 -3.55 4.26
C THR A 13 -11.12 -2.89 3.60
N ASN A 14 -12.31 -3.06 4.16
CA ASN A 14 -13.53 -2.45 3.66
C ASN A 14 -13.54 -0.92 3.84
N LYS A 15 -12.95 -0.39 4.92
CA LYS A 15 -12.75 1.05 5.09
C LYS A 15 -11.91 1.63 3.95
N ILE A 16 -10.79 0.98 3.61
CA ILE A 16 -9.92 1.41 2.50
C ILE A 16 -10.68 1.39 1.16
N ILE A 17 -11.41 0.31 0.88
CA ILE A 17 -12.25 0.19 -0.33
C ILE A 17 -13.32 1.30 -0.39
N ASN A 18 -14.00 1.56 0.73
CA ASN A 18 -15.00 2.63 0.80
C ASN A 18 -14.37 4.02 0.60
N THR A 19 -13.13 4.22 1.02
CA THR A 19 -12.36 5.44 0.75
C THR A 19 -12.08 5.58 -0.74
N ILE A 20 -11.67 4.49 -1.43
CA ILE A 20 -11.49 4.46 -2.88
C ILE A 20 -12.78 4.84 -3.62
N GLY A 21 -13.92 4.27 -3.22
CA GLY A 21 -15.22 4.58 -3.83
C GLY A 21 -15.67 6.04 -3.70
N LYS A 22 -15.01 6.85 -2.86
CA LYS A 22 -15.30 8.28 -2.67
C LYS A 22 -14.32 9.20 -3.41
N MET A 23 -13.31 8.65 -4.10
CA MET A 23 -12.26 9.43 -4.74
C MET A 23 -12.64 10.06 -6.09
N GLY A 24 -13.79 9.70 -6.65
CA GLY A 24 -14.19 10.17 -7.99
C GLY A 24 -13.30 9.61 -9.12
N LEU A 25 -12.76 8.41 -8.94
CA LEU A 25 -12.04 7.67 -9.99
C LEU A 25 -13.02 7.21 -11.07
N ASP A 26 -12.52 6.99 -12.28
CA ASP A 26 -13.32 6.27 -13.28
C ASP A 26 -13.55 4.80 -12.86
N ASP A 27 -14.61 4.18 -13.39
CA ASP A 27 -15.02 2.82 -13.02
C ASP A 27 -13.89 1.78 -13.15
N ALA A 28 -13.02 1.91 -14.15
CA ALA A 28 -11.93 0.96 -14.39
C ALA A 28 -10.80 1.17 -13.38
N GLN A 29 -10.42 2.42 -13.11
CA GLN A 29 -9.45 2.77 -12.09
C GLN A 29 -9.93 2.39 -10.69
N GLN A 30 -11.20 2.67 -10.37
CA GLN A 30 -11.77 2.32 -9.07
C GLN A 30 -11.74 0.80 -8.86
N LYS A 31 -12.25 0.01 -9.81
CA LYS A 31 -12.25 -1.46 -9.71
C LYS A 31 -10.83 -2.02 -9.61
N HIS A 32 -9.88 -1.46 -10.35
CA HIS A 32 -8.48 -1.87 -10.29
C HIS A 32 -7.87 -1.56 -8.91
N ALA A 33 -8.06 -0.34 -8.40
CA ALA A 33 -7.60 0.06 -7.08
C ALA A 33 -8.20 -0.82 -5.96
N GLU A 34 -9.50 -1.09 -6.00
CA GLU A 34 -10.17 -1.98 -5.05
C GLU A 34 -9.62 -3.41 -5.09
N HIS A 35 -9.35 -3.93 -6.29
CA HIS A 35 -8.77 -5.25 -6.48
C HIS A 35 -7.35 -5.31 -5.90
N LEU A 36 -6.52 -4.31 -6.22
CA LEU A 36 -5.16 -4.21 -5.68
C LEU A 36 -5.17 -4.11 -4.15
N VAL A 37 -6.07 -3.33 -3.56
CA VAL A 37 -6.23 -3.30 -2.10
C VAL A 37 -6.50 -4.70 -1.56
N LYS A 38 -7.43 -5.45 -2.15
CA LYS A 38 -7.74 -6.81 -1.71
C LYS A 38 -6.53 -7.74 -1.86
N ASP A 39 -5.78 -7.66 -2.95
CA ASP A 39 -4.61 -8.50 -3.19
C ASP A 39 -3.49 -8.21 -2.19
N PHE A 40 -3.09 -6.95 -2.05
CA PHE A 40 -2.06 -6.54 -1.10
C PHE A 40 -2.46 -6.89 0.33
N ARG A 41 -3.72 -6.61 0.69
CA ARG A 41 -4.24 -6.98 2.00
C ARG A 41 -4.23 -8.50 2.17
N ASN A 42 -4.70 -9.30 1.22
CA ASN A 42 -4.69 -10.75 1.40
C ASN A 42 -3.25 -11.31 1.52
N ALA A 43 -2.29 -10.72 0.83
CA ALA A 43 -0.89 -11.10 0.93
C ALA A 43 -0.26 -10.88 2.30
N PHE A 44 -0.70 -9.85 3.04
CA PHE A 44 -0.25 -9.62 4.42
C PHE A 44 -0.59 -10.79 5.37
N LYS A 45 -1.51 -11.67 4.98
CA LYS A 45 -1.82 -12.89 5.73
C LYS A 45 -0.82 -14.03 5.48
N SER A 46 -0.07 -13.97 4.37
CA SER A 46 0.89 -15.01 3.99
C SER A 46 2.16 -14.94 4.83
N LYS A 47 2.62 -16.10 5.31
CA LYS A 47 3.89 -16.21 6.05
C LYS A 47 5.09 -15.93 5.14
N ASP A 48 5.04 -16.36 3.88
CA ASP A 48 6.16 -16.22 2.96
C ASP A 48 6.41 -14.76 2.59
N VAL A 49 5.33 -14.01 2.40
CA VAL A 49 5.41 -12.56 2.15
C VAL A 49 6.04 -11.84 3.35
N ARG A 50 5.70 -12.25 4.57
CA ARG A 50 6.34 -11.73 5.80
C ARG A 50 7.82 -12.06 5.83
N ARG A 51 8.22 -13.30 5.55
CA ARG A 51 9.64 -13.68 5.50
C ARG A 51 10.45 -12.97 4.41
N MET A 52 9.80 -12.51 3.34
CA MET A 52 10.51 -11.81 2.26
C MET A 52 10.71 -10.32 2.52
N THR A 53 9.92 -9.75 3.42
CA THR A 53 9.96 -8.33 3.80
C THR A 53 10.69 -8.11 5.12
N PHE A 54 11.01 -9.21 5.81
CA PHE A 54 11.84 -9.25 7.00
C PHE A 54 13.00 -10.20 6.75
N PRO A 55 14.27 -9.78 6.89
CA PRO A 55 15.39 -10.69 6.68
C PRO A 55 15.27 -11.95 7.56
N ASP A 56 15.57 -13.12 6.98
CA ASP A 56 15.38 -14.45 7.61
C ASP A 56 16.06 -14.60 8.99
N GLU A 57 17.08 -13.78 9.27
CA GLU A 57 17.85 -13.75 10.52
C GLU A 57 17.11 -13.07 11.70
N GLU A 58 16.05 -12.30 11.44
CA GLU A 58 15.25 -11.61 12.47
C GLU A 58 14.13 -12.49 13.06
N LEU A 59 13.95 -13.70 12.53
CA LEU A 59 12.88 -14.61 12.95
C LEU A 59 13.27 -15.44 14.19
N THR A 60 13.49 -14.76 15.32
CA THR A 60 13.63 -15.39 16.64
C THR A 60 12.26 -15.49 17.35
N PRO A 61 12.11 -16.28 18.44
CA PRO A 61 10.82 -16.51 19.10
C PRO A 61 10.09 -15.23 19.58
N GLN A 62 10.78 -14.08 19.63
CA GLN A 62 10.26 -12.75 19.96
C GLN A 62 9.72 -11.92 18.78
N VAL A 63 9.59 -12.46 17.56
CA VAL A 63 8.69 -11.90 16.50
C VAL A 63 7.26 -11.68 17.03
N ALA A 64 6.96 -12.23 18.21
CA ALA A 64 5.74 -12.23 18.99
C ALA A 64 5.30 -10.90 19.69
N VAL A 65 6.01 -9.76 19.61
CA VAL A 65 5.53 -8.51 20.26
C VAL A 65 5.21 -7.38 19.25
N ARG A 66 4.27 -7.70 18.35
CA ARG A 66 3.18 -6.86 17.78
C ARG A 66 3.47 -5.62 16.91
N MET A 67 4.67 -5.06 16.84
CA MET A 67 4.94 -3.86 15.99
C MET A 67 5.71 -4.17 14.70
N TRP A 68 6.47 -5.25 14.70
CA TRP A 68 7.48 -5.57 13.69
C TRP A 68 6.95 -6.55 12.65
N HIS A 69 5.64 -6.64 12.47
CA HIS A 69 5.06 -7.49 11.41
C HIS A 69 4.88 -6.74 10.09
N SER A 70 5.26 -5.46 10.05
CA SER A 70 5.04 -4.58 8.92
C SER A 70 6.12 -3.55 8.59
N ASP A 71 7.25 -3.55 9.28
CA ASP A 71 8.44 -2.86 8.76
C ASP A 71 8.74 -3.37 7.34
N GLY A 72 9.15 -2.45 6.47
CA GLY A 72 9.28 -2.70 5.03
C GLY A 72 7.96 -2.93 4.26
N PHE A 73 6.88 -3.44 4.88
CA PHE A 73 5.61 -3.70 4.22
C PHE A 73 4.87 -2.45 3.78
N CYS A 74 4.78 -1.43 4.64
CA CYS A 74 4.12 -0.16 4.27
C CYS A 74 4.81 0.45 3.04
N ARG A 75 6.15 0.34 2.98
CA ARG A 75 6.98 0.78 1.86
C ARG A 75 6.72 -0.06 0.60
N ALA A 76 6.92 -1.39 0.67
CA ALA A 76 6.83 -2.27 -0.48
C ALA A 76 5.43 -2.26 -1.11
N SER A 77 4.38 -2.30 -0.28
CA SER A 77 2.99 -2.25 -0.74
C SER A 77 2.61 -0.90 -1.33
N SER A 78 3.03 0.22 -0.71
CA SER A 78 2.74 1.55 -1.24
C SER A 78 3.44 1.82 -2.57
N ILE A 79 4.71 1.41 -2.71
CA ILE A 79 5.44 1.53 -3.99
C ILE A 79 4.79 0.67 -5.07
N ALA A 80 4.51 -0.60 -4.77
CA ALA A 80 3.92 -1.52 -5.73
C ALA A 80 2.53 -1.05 -6.18
N PHE A 81 1.67 -0.62 -5.24
CA PHE A 81 0.36 -0.06 -5.55
C PHE A 81 0.47 1.19 -6.43
N CYS A 82 1.28 2.16 -6.02
CA CYS A 82 1.48 3.40 -6.78
C CYS A 82 1.95 3.10 -8.21
N THR A 83 2.91 2.19 -8.37
CA THR A 83 3.40 1.73 -9.68
C THR A 83 2.29 1.10 -10.52
N LEU A 84 1.47 0.22 -9.93
CA LEU A 84 0.40 -0.49 -10.63
C LEU A 84 -0.80 0.40 -10.98
N MET A 85 -0.96 1.53 -10.30
CA MET A 85 -1.93 2.56 -10.63
C MET A 85 -1.43 3.55 -11.70
N GLY A 86 -0.18 3.42 -12.16
CA GLY A 86 0.43 4.32 -13.14
C GLY A 86 1.16 5.52 -12.54
N GLY A 87 1.34 5.53 -11.21
CA GLY A 87 2.12 6.54 -10.51
C GLY A 87 1.57 7.95 -10.65
N GLU A 88 2.48 8.91 -10.64
CA GLU A 88 2.15 10.34 -10.63
C GLU A 88 1.45 10.80 -11.92
N GLU A 89 1.73 10.15 -13.06
CA GLU A 89 1.02 10.39 -14.34
C GLU A 89 -0.51 10.23 -14.17
N ASN A 90 -0.95 9.36 -13.27
CA ASN A 90 -2.35 9.07 -12.97
C ASN A 90 -2.81 9.65 -11.62
N GLY A 91 -2.06 10.60 -11.05
CA GLY A 91 -2.42 11.26 -9.80
C GLY A 91 -2.11 10.46 -8.53
N TRP A 92 -1.38 9.35 -8.60
CA TRP A 92 -0.99 8.56 -7.44
C TRP A 92 0.43 8.89 -7.02
N ARG A 93 0.61 9.42 -5.81
CA ARG A 93 1.92 9.82 -5.29
C ARG A 93 2.28 9.01 -4.06
N LEU A 94 3.51 8.51 -4.02
CA LEU A 94 4.08 7.89 -2.84
C LEU A 94 4.49 8.97 -1.83
N MET A 95 4.07 8.79 -0.59
CA MET A 95 4.36 9.68 0.52
C MET A 95 5.05 8.89 1.63
N ALA A 96 5.88 9.58 2.41
CA ALA A 96 6.51 9.02 3.59
C ALA A 96 6.50 10.02 4.75
N ILE A 97 6.24 9.52 5.96
CA ILE A 97 6.58 10.19 7.21
C ILE A 97 7.96 9.67 7.59
N PRO A 98 9.06 10.45 7.45
CA PRO A 98 10.42 9.91 7.58
C PRO A 98 10.74 9.32 8.95
N ASP A 99 10.09 9.83 9.98
CA ASP A 99 10.17 9.33 11.34
C ASP A 99 8.78 9.40 11.96
N MET A 100 8.07 8.26 11.94
CA MET A 100 6.72 8.19 12.50
C MET A 100 6.78 8.16 14.03
N PHE A 101 7.67 7.32 14.57
CA PHE A 101 8.03 7.24 15.99
C PHE A 101 9.24 6.32 16.17
N ALA A 102 10.06 6.57 17.20
CA ALA A 102 11.03 5.59 17.64
C ALA A 102 10.30 4.41 18.32
N PRO A 103 10.59 3.14 17.99
CA PRO A 103 11.64 2.64 17.08
C PRO A 103 11.16 2.26 15.66
N TYR A 104 9.95 2.62 15.22
CA TYR A 104 9.35 2.16 13.96
C TYR A 104 9.97 2.75 12.69
N GLY A 105 10.55 3.95 12.76
CA GLY A 105 11.19 4.58 11.61
C GLY A 105 10.18 5.14 10.59
N PRO A 106 10.49 5.11 9.27
CA PRO A 106 9.69 5.76 8.26
C PRO A 106 8.40 4.99 7.95
N HIS A 107 7.28 5.72 7.82
CA HIS A 107 6.01 5.15 7.41
C HIS A 107 5.61 5.60 6.00
N TYR A 108 5.22 4.67 5.14
CA TYR A 108 4.88 4.95 3.75
C TYR A 108 3.39 4.77 3.50
N TYR A 109 2.83 5.68 2.71
CA TYR A 109 1.44 5.69 2.32
C TYR A 109 1.28 6.31 0.93
N ILE A 110 0.07 6.30 0.41
CA ILE A 110 -0.24 6.77 -0.94
C ILE A 110 -1.19 7.96 -0.84
N LEU A 111 -0.94 8.99 -1.64
CA LEU A 111 -1.84 10.13 -1.83
C LEU A 111 -2.38 10.10 -3.25
N HIS A 112 -3.70 10.06 -3.39
CA HIS A 112 -4.35 10.39 -4.65
C HIS A 112 -4.49 11.91 -4.73
N THR A 113 -3.66 12.55 -5.54
CA THR A 113 -3.52 14.01 -5.61
C THR A 113 -4.78 14.73 -6.11
N PRO A 114 -5.55 14.23 -7.09
CA PRO A 114 -6.77 14.91 -7.55
C PRO A 114 -7.84 15.02 -6.47
N SER A 115 -8.03 13.95 -5.67
CA SER A 115 -9.04 13.91 -4.61
C SER A 115 -8.49 14.28 -3.22
N ASN A 116 -7.19 14.59 -3.13
CA ASN A 116 -6.46 14.80 -1.86
C ASN A 116 -6.74 13.70 -0.82
N THR A 117 -6.87 12.45 -1.27
CA THR A 117 -7.28 11.33 -0.41
C THR A 117 -6.09 10.42 -0.11
N ILE A 118 -5.94 10.07 1.16
CA ILE A 118 -4.88 9.18 1.64
C ILE A 118 -5.36 7.73 1.55
N LEU A 119 -4.48 6.85 1.05
CA LEU A 119 -4.57 5.42 1.22
C LEU A 119 -3.35 4.91 1.98
N ASP A 120 -3.61 4.31 3.12
CA ASP A 120 -2.63 3.57 3.89
C ASP A 120 -3.11 2.12 3.99
N LEU A 121 -2.40 1.23 3.29
CA LEU A 121 -2.71 -0.21 3.24
C LEU A 121 -2.48 -0.91 4.58
N THR A 122 -1.81 -0.21 5.51
CA THR A 122 -1.21 -0.71 6.73
C THR A 122 -1.64 0.08 7.98
N ALA A 123 -2.58 1.02 7.87
CA ALA A 123 -3.01 1.90 8.97
C ALA A 123 -3.55 1.13 10.20
N ASP A 124 -4.10 -0.07 9.97
CA ASP A 124 -4.64 -0.91 11.04
C ASP A 124 -3.58 -1.40 12.02
N GLN A 125 -2.30 -1.35 11.65
CA GLN A 125 -1.18 -1.72 12.52
C GLN A 125 -1.06 -0.83 13.76
N PHE A 126 -1.55 0.40 13.69
CA PHE A 126 -1.47 1.36 14.78
C PHE A 126 -2.73 1.37 15.65
N THR A 127 -3.84 0.77 15.17
CA THR A 127 -5.14 0.78 15.88
C THR A 127 -5.13 0.03 17.22
N HIS A 128 -4.14 -0.83 17.44
CA HIS A 128 -3.97 -1.55 18.71
C HIS A 128 -3.26 -0.73 19.81
N TYR A 129 -2.78 0.47 19.50
CA TYR A 129 -2.07 1.33 20.44
C TYR A 129 -2.96 2.49 20.85
N SER A 130 -3.49 2.44 22.08
CA SER A 130 -4.32 3.51 22.66
C SER A 130 -3.59 4.87 22.74
N SER A 131 -2.27 4.88 22.69
CA SER A 131 -1.41 6.07 22.68
C SER A 131 -1.14 6.63 21.28
N LEU A 132 -1.37 5.86 20.22
CA LEU A 132 -1.17 6.26 18.83
C LEU A 132 -2.53 6.47 18.18
N GLN A 133 -3.28 7.46 18.67
CA GLN A 133 -4.64 7.70 18.19
C GLN A 133 -4.69 8.20 16.75
N ASP A 134 -3.62 8.84 16.25
CA ASP A 134 -3.59 9.36 14.88
C ASP A 134 -2.20 9.27 14.24
N ILE A 135 -2.16 8.69 13.04
CA ILE A 135 -1.00 8.73 12.15
C ILE A 135 -0.84 10.18 11.65
N PRO A 136 0.32 10.84 11.85
CA PRO A 136 0.47 12.26 11.54
C PRO A 136 0.70 12.50 10.04
N TYR A 137 -0.24 12.10 9.18
CA TYR A 137 -0.11 12.20 7.72
C TYR A 137 0.21 13.62 7.22
N LYS A 138 -0.20 14.65 7.97
CA LYS A 138 0.15 16.05 7.69
C LYS A 138 1.67 16.33 7.68
N CYS A 139 2.46 15.49 8.35
CA CYS A 139 3.91 15.57 8.40
C CYS A 139 4.60 14.82 7.24
N GLY A 140 3.83 14.07 6.46
CA GLY A 140 4.38 13.28 5.36
C GLY A 140 4.85 14.16 4.20
N LYS A 141 5.90 13.69 3.51
CA LYS A 141 6.52 14.33 2.36
C LYS A 141 6.53 13.36 1.19
N PRO A 142 6.62 13.85 -0.06
CA PRO A 142 6.86 12.97 -1.20
C PRO A 142 8.09 12.09 -0.91
N ALA A 143 7.92 10.78 -1.05
CA ALA A 143 9.03 9.85 -0.92
C ALA A 143 9.84 9.92 -2.22
N PHE A 144 11.07 10.41 -2.15
CA PHE A 144 11.96 10.42 -3.30
C PHE A 144 12.59 9.03 -3.49
N ASP A 145 12.76 8.59 -4.74
CA ASP A 145 13.29 7.30 -5.21
C ASP A 145 14.75 7.00 -4.82
N LYS A 146 15.19 7.33 -3.61
CA LYS A 146 16.33 6.64 -3.01
C LYS A 146 15.83 5.26 -2.61
N VAL A 147 15.74 4.38 -3.61
CA VAL A 147 15.53 2.95 -3.45
C VAL A 147 16.67 2.45 -2.57
N VAL A 148 16.47 2.44 -1.26
CA VAL A 148 17.31 1.70 -0.34
C VAL A 148 17.19 0.24 -0.76
N GLU A 149 18.32 -0.36 -1.15
CA GLU A 149 18.48 -1.65 -1.84
C GLU A 149 17.94 -2.87 -1.07
N HIS A 150 17.39 -2.69 0.12
CA HIS A 150 17.12 -3.81 1.02
C HIS A 150 15.79 -4.53 0.80
N ASP A 151 14.79 -3.96 0.12
CA ASP A 151 13.51 -4.65 -0.12
C ASP A 151 12.90 -4.21 -1.46
N SER A 152 13.03 -5.06 -2.47
CA SER A 152 12.59 -4.75 -3.82
C SER A 152 11.05 -4.84 -3.90
N PRO A 153 10.33 -3.75 -4.23
CA PRO A 153 8.88 -3.78 -4.48
C PRO A 153 8.49 -4.80 -5.57
N ALA A 154 9.42 -5.11 -6.48
CA ALA A 154 9.26 -6.15 -7.48
C ALA A 154 9.21 -7.56 -6.87
N ASN A 155 10.00 -7.84 -5.83
CA ASN A 155 9.93 -9.11 -5.11
C ASN A 155 8.57 -9.25 -4.42
N PHE A 156 8.12 -8.19 -3.74
CA PHE A 156 6.82 -8.18 -3.09
C PHE A 156 5.69 -8.41 -4.10
N ALA A 157 5.67 -7.67 -5.22
CA ALA A 157 4.68 -7.91 -6.28
C ALA A 157 4.76 -9.30 -6.91
N ALA A 158 5.97 -9.86 -7.09
CA ALA A 158 6.14 -11.21 -7.62
C ALA A 158 5.49 -12.28 -6.73
N THR A 159 5.51 -12.10 -5.40
CA THR A 159 4.79 -13.01 -4.48
C THR A 159 3.28 -13.00 -4.66
N LEU A 160 2.74 -11.91 -5.21
CA LEU A 160 1.33 -11.76 -5.56
C LEU A 160 1.02 -12.36 -6.94
N GLY A 161 2.03 -12.92 -7.63
CA GLY A 161 1.92 -13.27 -9.04
C GLY A 161 1.86 -12.05 -9.97
N ILE A 162 2.19 -10.86 -9.47
CA ILE A 162 2.12 -9.60 -10.23
C ILE A 162 3.48 -9.28 -10.81
N ASN A 163 3.58 -9.30 -12.14
CA ASN A 163 4.75 -8.79 -12.83
C ASN A 163 4.62 -7.26 -13.01
N LEU A 164 5.25 -6.47 -12.14
CA LEU A 164 5.15 -5.00 -12.15
C LEU A 164 5.47 -4.38 -13.52
N VAL A 165 6.49 -4.89 -14.23
CA VAL A 165 6.89 -4.38 -15.55
C VAL A 165 5.82 -4.65 -16.61
N LYS A 166 5.24 -5.85 -16.60
CA LYS A 166 4.18 -6.23 -17.54
C LYS A 166 2.89 -5.49 -17.25
N GLU A 167 2.50 -5.38 -15.98
CA GLU A 167 1.25 -4.75 -15.57
C GLU A 167 1.30 -3.23 -15.72
N SER A 168 2.40 -2.56 -15.36
CA SER A 168 2.57 -1.12 -15.64
C SER A 168 2.43 -0.79 -17.13
N LYS A 169 3.01 -1.61 -18.02
CA LYS A 169 2.87 -1.45 -19.49
C LYS A 169 1.43 -1.64 -19.97
N LYS A 170 0.73 -2.65 -19.45
CA LYS A 170 -0.69 -2.88 -19.77
C LYS A 170 -1.56 -1.72 -19.32
N GLN A 171 -1.35 -1.24 -18.11
CA GLN A 171 -2.11 -0.13 -17.54
C GLN A 171 -1.88 1.17 -18.30
N LYS A 172 -0.63 1.49 -18.65
CA LYS A 172 -0.32 2.62 -19.52
C LYS A 172 -1.08 2.54 -20.86
N THR A 173 -1.21 1.35 -21.42
CA THR A 173 -1.97 1.12 -22.66
C THR A 173 -3.48 1.24 -22.45
N LEU A 174 -4.02 0.74 -21.33
CA LEU A 174 -5.45 0.79 -21.00
C LEU A 174 -5.91 2.24 -20.76
N TYR A 175 -5.17 2.99 -19.95
CA TYR A 175 -5.51 4.37 -19.60
C TYR A 175 -5.34 5.34 -20.78
N MET A 176 -4.33 5.14 -21.65
CA MET A 176 -4.20 5.92 -22.88
C MET A 176 -5.33 5.69 -23.90
N LYS A 177 -5.97 4.51 -23.88
CA LYS A 177 -7.14 4.24 -24.76
C LYS A 177 -8.39 4.97 -24.26
N ASN A 178 -8.62 4.99 -22.95
CA ASN A 178 -9.78 5.67 -22.35
C ASN A 178 -9.69 7.20 -22.48
N ALA A 179 -8.49 7.77 -22.40
CA ALA A 179 -8.27 9.20 -22.64
C ALA A 179 -8.62 9.65 -24.08
N LYS A 180 -8.52 8.74 -25.07
CA LYS A 180 -8.87 9.03 -26.48
C LYS A 180 -10.36 8.86 -26.79
N THR A 181 -11.12 8.15 -25.95
CA THR A 181 -12.56 7.95 -26.13
C THR A 181 -13.41 8.93 -25.32
N GLY A 182 -12.81 9.70 -24.41
CA GLY A 182 -13.48 10.66 -23.52
C GLY A 182 -13.64 12.09 -24.09
N THR A 183 -13.11 12.40 -25.27
CA THR A 183 -13.34 13.71 -25.91
C THR A 183 -14.61 13.64 -26.76
N GLY A 184 -15.76 13.86 -26.12
CA GLY A 184 -17.04 13.87 -26.82
C GLY A 184 -18.26 14.13 -25.95
N ARG A 185 -18.21 15.16 -25.10
CA ARG A 185 -19.41 15.94 -24.69
C ARG A 185 -19.04 17.40 -24.48
#